data_AF-A0A522BBM6-F1
#
_entry.id   AF-A0A522BBM6-F1
#
_cell.length_a   1.000
_cell.length_b   1.000
_cell.length_c   1.000
_cell.angle_alpha   90.00
_cell.angle_beta   90.00
_cell.angle_gamma   90.00
#
_symmetry.space_group_name_H-M   'P 1'
#
loop_
_entity.id
_entity.type
_entity.pdbx_description
1 polymer ?
#
loop_
_entity_poly.entity_id
_entity_poly.type
_entity_poly.pdbx_seq_one_letter_code
_entity_poly.pdbx_strand_id
1 'polypeptide(L)'
;MFETFTTQSHAVVDSARAIAVEMNHGYIGTEHILHGLSSAGVAGGSVINNALLVASGLSKTAIRDGIATINGGVHNTVRTRRIAFSPGGKTLWDMAVAEAVRRRDPSTRPEHILYVLVREANRSSKQRAGKVIRTVAPNLNLVQVLTAIDDLLLNDGRAERVIELDVKIARDTLALNMVKTVRHMHLYLQHNPLAR
;
A
#
# COMPACT_ATOMS: atom_id res chain seq x y z
N MET A 1 27.86 -9.40 9.50
CA MET A 1 26.67 -8.96 10.27
C MET A 1 25.79 -8.23 9.27
N PHE A 2 24.77 -8.89 8.72
CA PHE A 2 23.88 -8.25 7.73
C PHE A 2 22.96 -7.29 8.46
N GLU A 3 22.86 -6.04 8.00
CA GLU A 3 21.73 -5.20 8.38
C GLU A 3 20.45 -5.92 7.94
N THR A 4 19.55 -6.21 8.87
CA THR A 4 18.31 -6.93 8.58
C THR A 4 17.45 -6.17 7.57
N PHE A 5 17.60 -4.85 7.47
CA PHE A 5 16.83 -3.95 6.61
C PHE A 5 17.76 -3.07 5.78
N THR A 6 17.34 -2.73 4.57
CA THR A 6 18.06 -1.76 3.73
C THR A 6 17.86 -0.32 4.22
N THR A 7 18.72 0.60 3.80
CA THR A 7 18.54 2.05 4.03
C THR A 7 17.15 2.54 3.60
N GLN A 8 16.63 2.03 2.47
CA GLN A 8 15.29 2.37 1.98
C GLN A 8 14.19 1.88 2.93
N SER A 9 14.33 0.67 3.49
CA SER A 9 13.39 0.14 4.48
C SER A 9 13.40 0.97 5.76
N HIS A 10 14.57 1.46 6.20
CA HIS A 10 14.65 2.42 7.30
C HIS A 10 13.94 3.74 6.96
N ALA A 11 14.13 4.25 5.75
CA ALA A 11 13.46 5.47 5.27
C ALA A 11 11.92 5.32 5.21
N VAL A 12 11.39 4.12 4.92
CA VAL A 12 9.94 3.84 5.03
C VAL A 12 9.45 4.06 6.46
N VAL A 13 10.18 3.58 7.46
CA VAL A 13 9.79 3.73 8.87
C VAL A 13 9.89 5.17 9.33
N ASP A 14 10.91 5.90 8.89
CA ASP A 14 11.06 7.31 9.24
C ASP A 14 9.94 8.15 8.63
N SER A 15 9.55 7.86 7.39
CA SER A 15 8.37 8.47 6.75
C SER A 15 7.07 8.10 7.48
N ALA A 16 6.91 6.83 7.89
CA ALA A 16 5.77 6.37 8.69
C ALA A 16 5.70 7.06 10.06
N ARG A 17 6.85 7.30 10.69
CA ARG A 17 6.95 8.05 11.95
C ARG A 17 6.55 9.51 11.74
N ALA A 18 7.06 10.15 10.69
CA ALA A 18 6.77 11.54 10.39
C ALA A 18 5.27 11.78 10.22
N ILE A 19 4.58 10.96 9.42
CA ILE A 19 3.13 11.10 9.23
C ILE A 19 2.34 10.80 10.51
N ALA A 20 2.77 9.82 11.31
CA ALA A 20 2.11 9.53 12.58
C ALA A 20 2.17 10.72 13.53
N VAL A 21 3.34 11.37 13.64
CA VAL A 21 3.51 12.60 14.43
C VAL A 21 2.67 13.75 13.86
N GLU A 22 2.71 13.94 12.54
CA GLU A 22 1.97 15.00 11.86
C GLU A 22 0.45 14.87 12.07
N MET A 23 -0.06 13.64 12.07
CA MET A 23 -1.47 13.34 12.34
C MET A 23 -1.80 13.23 13.84
N ASN A 24 -0.83 13.52 14.73
CA ASN A 24 -0.96 13.41 16.18
C ASN A 24 -1.42 12.01 16.66
N HIS A 25 -0.84 10.97 16.06
CA HIS A 25 -1.04 9.58 16.45
C HIS A 25 0.14 9.10 17.31
N GLY A 26 -0.17 8.52 18.49
CA GLY A 26 0.83 8.06 19.47
C GLY A 26 1.58 6.78 19.13
N TYR A 27 1.47 6.28 17.91
CA TYR A 27 2.08 5.03 17.47
C TYR A 27 2.27 4.96 15.96
N ILE A 28 3.13 4.05 15.52
CA ILE A 28 3.33 3.70 14.12
C ILE A 28 2.53 2.42 13.82
N GLY A 29 1.38 2.56 13.14
CA GLY A 29 0.54 1.46 12.71
C GLY A 29 0.84 1.00 11.28
N THR A 30 0.14 -0.04 10.83
CA THR A 30 0.32 -0.58 9.47
C THR A 30 -0.10 0.43 8.39
N GLU A 31 -1.06 1.30 8.70
CA GLU A 31 -1.51 2.40 7.86
C GLU A 31 -0.44 3.49 7.68
N HIS A 32 0.34 3.78 8.71
CA HIS A 32 1.47 4.71 8.60
C HIS A 32 2.59 4.10 7.77
N ILE A 33 2.83 2.79 7.90
CA ILE A 33 3.78 2.05 7.07
C ILE A 33 3.34 2.06 5.60
N LEU A 34 2.05 1.85 5.32
CA LEU A 34 1.49 1.99 3.96
C LEU A 34 1.75 3.38 3.37
N HIS A 35 1.53 4.44 4.15
CA HIS A 35 1.86 5.81 3.73
C HIS A 35 3.38 6.03 3.54
N GLY A 36 4.21 5.40 4.37
CA GLY A 36 5.66 5.44 4.22
C GLY A 36 6.12 4.78 2.92
N LEU A 37 5.51 3.65 2.54
CA LEU A 37 5.80 2.91 1.30
C LEU A 37 5.35 3.66 0.04
N SER A 38 4.33 4.51 0.14
CA SER A 38 3.90 5.38 -0.97
C SER A 38 4.71 6.68 -1.08
N SER A 39 5.80 6.82 -0.33
CA SER A 39 6.80 7.89 -0.52
C SER A 39 7.99 7.38 -1.35
N ALA A 40 8.59 8.24 -2.17
CA ALA A 40 9.75 7.92 -3.01
C ALA A 40 10.93 8.90 -2.77
N GLY A 41 12.17 8.45 -3.00
CA GLY A 41 13.37 9.29 -3.09
C GLY A 41 14.31 9.28 -1.88
N VAL A 42 15.21 10.29 -1.84
CA VAL A 42 16.34 10.42 -0.90
C VAL A 42 15.92 10.48 0.59
N ALA A 43 14.65 10.84 0.85
CA ALA A 43 14.05 10.92 2.17
C ALA A 43 12.90 9.91 2.41
N GLY A 44 12.72 8.88 1.54
CA GLY A 44 11.70 7.84 1.78
C GLY A 44 11.51 6.80 0.67
N GLY A 45 11.48 5.51 1.04
CA GLY A 45 10.85 4.42 0.30
C GLY A 45 11.52 3.91 -0.98
N SER A 46 10.87 2.93 -1.61
CA SER A 46 11.25 2.38 -2.93
C SER A 46 10.44 3.10 -4.01
N VAL A 47 11.13 3.63 -5.03
CA VAL A 47 10.51 4.28 -6.20
C VAL A 47 9.51 3.34 -6.86
N ILE A 48 9.86 2.06 -6.94
CA ILE A 48 9.05 1.02 -7.56
C ILE A 48 7.77 0.76 -6.73
N ASN A 49 7.89 0.67 -5.40
CA ASN A 49 6.73 0.54 -4.53
C ASN A 49 5.78 1.73 -4.65
N ASN A 50 6.33 2.95 -4.70
CA ASN A 50 5.53 4.15 -4.90
C ASN A 50 4.78 4.10 -6.24
N ALA A 51 5.47 3.77 -7.35
CA ALA A 51 4.85 3.66 -8.67
C ALA A 51 3.70 2.63 -8.65
N LEU A 52 3.94 1.43 -8.12
CA LEU A 52 2.91 0.39 -8.01
C LEU A 52 1.71 0.83 -7.18
N LEU A 53 1.95 1.46 -6.02
CA LEU A 53 0.88 1.96 -5.16
C LEU A 53 0.07 3.07 -5.86
N VAL A 54 0.73 4.01 -6.53
CA VAL A 54 0.08 5.07 -7.32
C VAL A 54 -0.76 4.48 -8.44
N ALA A 55 -0.22 3.54 -9.21
CA ALA A 55 -0.95 2.83 -10.28
C ALA A 55 -2.17 2.06 -9.73
N SER A 56 -2.09 1.61 -8.48
CA SER A 56 -3.18 0.94 -7.76
C SER A 56 -4.21 1.90 -7.13
N GLY A 57 -4.10 3.22 -7.37
CA GLY A 57 -4.97 4.24 -6.78
C GLY A 57 -4.64 4.57 -5.32
N LEU A 58 -3.51 4.09 -4.80
CA LEU A 58 -3.04 4.28 -3.42
C LEU A 58 -1.92 5.34 -3.38
N SER A 59 -2.22 6.55 -3.87
CA SER A 59 -1.28 7.66 -3.77
C SER A 59 -1.06 8.07 -2.31
N LYS A 60 0.06 8.74 -2.03
CA LYS A 60 0.39 9.26 -0.69
C LYS A 60 -0.74 10.10 -0.08
N THR A 61 -1.31 11.00 -0.89
CA THR A 61 -2.43 11.86 -0.48
C THR A 61 -3.68 11.04 -0.20
N ALA A 62 -4.06 10.13 -1.10
CA ALA A 62 -5.25 9.31 -0.94
C ALA A 62 -5.15 8.41 0.31
N ILE A 63 -3.97 7.82 0.57
CA ILE A 63 -3.71 7.05 1.79
C ILE A 63 -3.86 7.92 3.03
N ARG A 64 -3.28 9.13 3.04
CA ARG A 64 -3.42 10.07 4.17
C ARG A 64 -4.88 10.38 4.48
N ASP A 65 -5.68 10.67 3.46
CA ASP A 65 -7.10 10.98 3.61
C ASP A 65 -7.88 9.76 4.11
N GLY A 66 -7.52 8.56 3.63
CA GLY A 66 -8.04 7.30 4.14
C GLY A 66 -7.71 7.07 5.62
N ILE A 67 -6.49 7.39 6.06
CA ILE A 67 -6.10 7.32 7.48
C ILE A 67 -6.94 8.27 8.33
N ALA A 68 -7.15 9.51 7.87
CA ALA A 68 -7.98 10.48 8.57
C ALA A 68 -9.43 9.98 8.71
N THR A 69 -9.96 9.38 7.64
CA THR A 69 -11.31 8.80 7.60
C THR A 69 -11.49 7.67 8.61
N ILE A 70 -10.55 6.72 8.69
CA ILE A 70 -10.70 5.55 9.57
C ILE A 70 -10.46 5.83 11.05
N ASN A 71 -9.89 6.99 11.40
CA ASN A 71 -9.53 7.35 12.77
C ASN A 71 -10.56 8.20 13.49
N GLY A 72 -11.60 8.67 12.78
CA GLY A 72 -12.75 9.37 13.37
C GLY A 72 -12.39 10.58 14.24
N GLY A 73 -11.24 11.22 14.01
CA GLY A 73 -10.79 12.39 14.79
C GLY A 73 -10.31 12.09 16.21
N VAL A 74 -10.00 10.83 16.59
CA VAL A 74 -9.46 10.54 17.92
C VAL A 74 -8.00 11.00 18.01
N HIS A 75 -7.84 12.24 18.47
CA HIS A 75 -6.56 12.85 18.79
C HIS A 75 -6.11 12.38 20.16
N ASN A 76 -5.22 11.38 20.21
CA ASN A 76 -4.48 11.15 21.43
C ASN A 76 -3.42 12.25 21.52
N THR A 77 -3.48 13.15 22.49
CA THR A 77 -2.50 14.21 22.68
C THR A 77 -1.14 13.60 23.05
N VAL A 78 -0.29 13.38 22.04
CA VAL A 78 1.01 12.75 22.26
C VAL A 78 1.98 13.79 22.83
N ARG A 79 2.30 13.68 24.12
CA ARG A 79 3.34 14.49 24.78
C ARG A 79 4.77 13.96 24.60
N THR A 80 4.97 12.86 23.86
CA THR A 80 6.26 12.17 23.78
C THR A 80 6.84 12.11 22.37
N ARG A 81 8.08 12.60 22.20
CA ARG A 81 8.88 12.54 20.94
C ARG A 81 9.31 11.11 20.53
N ARG A 82 9.01 10.08 21.34
CA ARG A 82 9.33 8.68 21.04
C ARG A 82 8.04 7.89 20.85
N ILE A 83 7.58 7.80 19.60
CA ILE A 83 6.48 6.91 19.21
C ILE A 83 7.01 5.53 18.80
N ALA A 84 6.36 4.49 19.29
CA ALA A 84 6.70 3.08 19.02
C ALA A 84 5.73 2.48 17.99
N PHE A 85 6.07 1.30 17.46
CA PHE A 85 5.13 0.53 16.64
C PHE A 85 3.91 0.08 17.48
N SER A 86 2.74 0.04 16.85
CA SER A 86 1.62 -0.73 17.40
C SER A 86 1.92 -2.24 17.31
N PRO A 87 1.20 -3.11 18.04
CA PRO A 87 1.39 -4.56 17.92
C PRO A 87 1.30 -5.05 16.47
N GLY A 88 0.33 -4.55 15.70
CA GLY A 88 0.19 -4.88 14.28
C GLY A 88 1.34 -4.34 13.41
N GLY A 89 1.85 -3.14 13.71
CA GLY A 89 3.04 -2.60 13.03
C GLY A 89 4.29 -3.44 13.28
N LYS A 90 4.49 -3.89 14.53
CA LYS A 90 5.60 -4.77 14.91
C LYS A 90 5.48 -6.15 14.26
N THR A 91 4.30 -6.76 14.28
CA THR A 91 4.06 -8.04 13.60
C THR A 91 4.31 -7.96 12.10
N LEU A 92 3.85 -6.89 11.44
CA LEU A 92 4.11 -6.66 10.02
C LEU A 92 5.61 -6.61 9.73
N TRP A 93 6.37 -5.90 10.58
CA TRP A 93 7.82 -5.76 10.47
C TRP A 93 8.54 -7.10 10.59
N ASP A 94 8.20 -7.90 11.61
CA ASP A 94 8.81 -9.21 11.84
C ASP A 94 8.46 -10.20 10.71
N MET A 95 7.23 -10.12 10.17
CA MET A 95 6.83 -10.91 9.01
C MET A 95 7.58 -10.51 7.73
N ALA A 96 7.94 -9.24 7.54
CA ALA A 96 8.75 -8.80 6.40
C ALA A 96 10.16 -9.41 6.44
N VAL A 97 10.76 -9.52 7.64
CA VAL A 97 12.04 -10.24 7.83
C VAL A 97 11.88 -11.71 7.49
N ALA A 98 10.84 -12.36 8.01
CA ALA A 98 10.58 -13.76 7.72
C ALA A 98 10.38 -14.00 6.20
N GLU A 99 9.76 -13.07 5.50
CA GLU A 99 9.58 -13.13 4.05
C GLU A 99 10.91 -13.01 3.29
N ALA A 100 11.78 -12.06 3.67
CA ALA A 100 13.11 -11.94 3.07
C ALA A 100 13.95 -13.21 3.28
N VAL A 101 13.93 -13.76 4.51
CA VAL A 101 14.61 -15.03 4.83
C VAL A 101 14.05 -16.19 4.00
N ARG A 102 12.71 -16.28 3.87
CA ARG A 102 12.05 -17.32 3.07
C ARG A 102 12.48 -17.27 1.60
N ARG A 103 12.70 -16.06 1.06
CA ARG A 103 13.18 -15.84 -0.31
C ARG A 103 14.68 -15.97 -0.48
N ARG A 104 15.43 -16.06 0.63
CA ARG A 104 16.90 -16.06 0.67
C ARG A 104 17.51 -14.74 0.20
N ASP A 105 16.78 -13.64 0.41
CA ASP A 105 17.26 -12.29 0.15
C ASP A 105 18.26 -11.88 1.25
N PRO A 106 19.36 -11.17 0.92
CA PRO A 106 20.40 -10.81 1.88
C PRO A 106 19.94 -9.73 2.88
N SER A 107 18.87 -8.99 2.57
CA SER A 107 18.34 -7.91 3.41
C SER A 107 16.85 -7.68 3.13
N THR A 108 16.12 -7.20 4.14
CA THR A 108 14.70 -6.88 4.03
C THR A 108 14.53 -5.54 3.32
N ARG A 109 14.16 -5.61 2.04
CA ARG A 109 13.85 -4.46 1.16
C ARG A 109 12.39 -3.95 1.33
N PRO A 110 12.07 -2.72 0.89
CA PRO A 110 10.70 -2.18 0.95
C PRO A 110 9.65 -3.08 0.29
N GLU A 111 10.00 -3.82 -0.75
CA GLU A 111 9.13 -4.73 -1.48
C GLU A 111 8.63 -5.88 -0.58
N HIS A 112 9.46 -6.37 0.34
CA HIS A 112 9.03 -7.38 1.32
C HIS A 112 8.00 -6.81 2.29
N ILE A 113 8.20 -5.57 2.74
CA ILE A 113 7.29 -4.87 3.63
C ILE A 113 5.94 -4.68 2.93
N LEU A 114 5.97 -4.22 1.68
CA LEU A 114 4.77 -4.03 0.86
C LEU A 114 4.05 -5.36 0.60
N TYR A 115 4.78 -6.42 0.23
CA TYR A 115 4.23 -7.75 -0.02
C TYR A 115 3.45 -8.26 1.19
N VAL A 116 4.07 -8.26 2.37
CA VAL A 116 3.42 -8.74 3.59
C VAL A 116 2.21 -7.86 3.94
N LEU A 117 2.33 -6.54 3.80
CA LEU A 117 1.23 -5.62 4.09
C LEU A 117 0.00 -5.92 3.21
N VAL A 118 0.20 -6.05 1.90
CA VAL A 118 -0.89 -6.35 0.95
C VAL A 118 -1.43 -7.76 1.19
N ARG A 119 -0.57 -8.74 1.49
CA ARG A 119 -0.96 -10.12 1.78
C ARG A 119 -1.89 -10.20 2.98
N GLU A 120 -1.53 -9.51 4.06
CA GLU A 120 -2.33 -9.48 5.27
C GLU A 120 -3.63 -8.67 5.09
N ALA A 121 -3.60 -7.57 4.32
CA ALA A 121 -4.80 -6.83 3.95
C ALA A 121 -5.78 -7.65 3.09
N ASN A 122 -5.26 -8.54 2.24
CA ASN A 122 -6.06 -9.47 1.45
C ASN A 122 -6.70 -10.57 2.30
N ARG A 123 -6.00 -11.06 3.34
CA ARG A 123 -6.50 -12.08 4.26
C ARG A 123 -7.49 -11.56 5.30
N SER A 124 -7.31 -10.33 5.77
CA SER A 124 -8.13 -9.77 6.84
C SER A 124 -8.30 -8.26 6.73
N SER A 125 -9.54 -7.78 6.95
CA SER A 125 -9.87 -6.36 7.09
C SER A 125 -9.61 -5.79 8.49
N LYS A 126 -9.11 -6.61 9.44
CA LYS A 126 -8.88 -6.17 10.83
C LYS A 126 -7.74 -5.15 10.93
N GLN A 127 -6.71 -5.28 10.10
CA GLN A 127 -5.58 -4.37 10.10
C GLN A 127 -5.95 -3.00 9.53
N ARG A 128 -5.41 -1.92 10.10
CA ARG A 128 -5.72 -0.55 9.70
C ARG A 128 -5.32 -0.24 8.25
N ALA A 129 -4.17 -0.71 7.78
CA ALA A 129 -3.78 -0.60 6.37
C ALA A 129 -4.84 -1.20 5.42
N GLY A 130 -5.35 -2.40 5.74
CA GLY A 130 -6.41 -3.03 4.93
C GLY A 130 -7.71 -2.23 4.93
N LYS A 131 -8.05 -1.57 6.04
CA LYS A 131 -9.19 -0.64 6.09
C LYS A 131 -8.96 0.57 5.19
N VAL A 132 -7.79 1.21 5.28
CA VAL A 132 -7.42 2.35 4.42
C VAL A 132 -7.49 1.98 2.95
N ILE A 133 -6.90 0.85 2.56
CA ILE A 133 -6.94 0.36 1.16
C ILE A 133 -8.38 0.21 0.66
N ARG A 134 -9.27 -0.35 1.47
CA ARG A 134 -10.69 -0.54 1.09
C ARG A 134 -11.47 0.77 1.07
N THR A 135 -11.12 1.73 1.92
CA THR A 135 -11.71 3.07 1.91
C THR A 135 -11.29 3.84 0.66
N VAL A 136 -10.02 3.78 0.30
CA VAL A 136 -9.43 4.58 -0.79
C VAL A 136 -9.65 3.93 -2.16
N ALA A 137 -9.47 2.62 -2.24
CA ALA A 137 -9.52 1.84 -3.47
C ALA A 137 -10.41 0.59 -3.28
N PRO A 138 -11.73 0.75 -3.12
CA PRO A 138 -12.65 -0.34 -2.75
C PRO A 138 -12.71 -1.49 -3.76
N ASN A 139 -12.38 -1.21 -5.02
CA ASN A 139 -12.38 -2.19 -6.11
C ASN A 139 -10.99 -2.75 -6.43
N LEU A 140 -9.96 -2.41 -5.65
CA LEU A 140 -8.60 -2.85 -5.93
C LEU A 140 -8.47 -4.37 -5.78
N ASN A 141 -7.97 -5.02 -6.83
CA ASN A 141 -7.67 -6.45 -6.80
C ASN A 141 -6.31 -6.69 -6.11
N LEU A 142 -6.34 -6.99 -4.81
CA LEU A 142 -5.13 -7.23 -4.03
C LEU A 142 -4.35 -8.48 -4.46
N VAL A 143 -5.00 -9.46 -5.09
CA VAL A 143 -4.30 -10.62 -5.66
C VAL A 143 -3.41 -10.18 -6.82
N GLN A 144 -3.91 -9.31 -7.69
CA GLN A 144 -3.11 -8.75 -8.79
C GLN A 144 -1.94 -7.90 -8.29
N VAL A 145 -2.16 -7.10 -7.25
CA VAL A 145 -1.08 -6.32 -6.60
C VAL A 145 -0.04 -7.25 -5.98
N LEU A 146 -0.44 -8.36 -5.37
CA LEU A 146 0.50 -9.36 -4.83
C LEU A 146 1.35 -10.00 -5.93
N THR A 147 0.74 -10.41 -7.04
CA THR A 147 1.46 -10.96 -8.20
C THR A 147 2.49 -9.96 -8.74
N ALA A 148 2.11 -8.69 -8.85
CA ALA A 148 3.04 -7.63 -9.22
C ALA A 148 4.25 -7.52 -8.28
N ILE A 149 4.01 -7.55 -6.96
CA ILE A 149 5.11 -7.47 -5.97
C ILE A 149 5.98 -8.73 -6.02
N ASP A 150 5.38 -9.90 -6.24
CA ASP A 150 6.11 -11.16 -6.42
C ASP A 150 7.08 -11.06 -7.59
N ASP A 151 6.64 -10.52 -8.73
CA ASP A 151 7.48 -10.29 -9.90
C ASP A 151 8.63 -9.33 -9.59
N LEU A 152 8.38 -8.26 -8.82
CA LEU A 152 9.42 -7.32 -8.40
C LEU A 152 10.48 -7.98 -7.51
N LEU A 153 10.03 -8.82 -6.57
CA LEU A 153 10.90 -9.54 -5.64
C LEU A 153 11.75 -10.60 -6.34
N LEU A 154 11.22 -11.27 -7.37
CA LEU A 154 11.93 -12.31 -8.13
C LEU A 154 13.01 -11.76 -9.09
N ASN A 155 12.94 -10.48 -9.47
CA ASN A 155 13.79 -9.91 -10.54
C ASN A 155 14.70 -8.79 -10.04
N ASP A 156 15.08 -8.83 -8.76
CA ASP A 156 15.96 -7.85 -8.10
C ASP A 156 15.56 -6.37 -8.30
N GLY A 157 14.27 -6.10 -8.56
CA GLY A 157 13.79 -4.73 -8.78
C GLY A 157 14.29 -4.06 -10.06
N ARG A 158 14.58 -4.81 -11.14
CA ARG A 158 14.86 -4.19 -12.45
C ARG A 158 13.64 -3.40 -12.94
N ALA A 159 13.80 -2.08 -13.01
CA ALA A 159 12.76 -1.09 -13.29
C ALA A 159 12.03 -1.25 -14.64
N GLU A 160 12.63 -1.98 -15.60
CA GLU A 160 12.11 -2.14 -16.96
C GLU A 160 10.68 -2.72 -17.01
N ARG A 161 10.27 -3.54 -16.04
CA ARG A 161 8.89 -4.10 -16.00
C ARG A 161 7.88 -3.29 -15.20
N VAL A 162 8.29 -2.26 -14.46
CA VAL A 162 7.35 -1.37 -13.76
C VAL A 162 6.52 -0.59 -14.78
N ILE A 163 7.13 -0.19 -15.90
CA ILE A 163 6.45 0.47 -17.02
C ILE A 163 5.40 -0.45 -17.65
N GLU A 164 5.72 -1.73 -17.85
CA GLU A 164 4.75 -2.72 -18.35
C GLU A 164 3.61 -2.97 -17.36
N LEU A 165 3.91 -2.93 -16.07
CA LEU A 165 2.94 -3.12 -15.01
C LEU A 165 2.01 -1.92 -14.86
N ASP A 166 2.51 -0.69 -15.00
CA ASP A 166 1.73 0.55 -15.07
C ASP A 166 0.73 0.47 -16.24
N VAL A 167 1.18 0.01 -17.42
CA VAL A 167 0.31 -0.20 -18.58
C VAL A 167 -0.73 -1.28 -18.31
N LYS A 168 -0.35 -2.39 -17.68
CA LYS A 168 -1.28 -3.51 -17.41
C LYS A 168 -2.32 -3.15 -16.35
N ILE A 169 -1.92 -2.55 -15.22
CA ILE A 169 -2.84 -2.14 -14.16
C ILE A 169 -3.76 -1.02 -14.65
N ALA A 170 -3.24 -0.03 -15.37
CA ALA A 170 -4.06 1.02 -15.97
C ALA A 170 -5.05 0.44 -16.99
N ARG A 171 -4.59 -0.46 -17.87
CA ARG A 171 -5.46 -1.15 -18.85
C ARG A 171 -6.54 -1.99 -18.17
N ASP A 172 -6.20 -2.78 -17.16
CA ASP A 172 -7.15 -3.64 -16.46
C ASP A 172 -8.18 -2.80 -15.69
N THR A 173 -7.75 -1.70 -15.07
CA THR A 173 -8.64 -0.74 -14.37
C THR A 173 -9.56 -0.01 -15.35
N LEU A 174 -9.03 0.47 -16.48
CA LEU A 174 -9.81 1.13 -17.53
C LEU A 174 -10.82 0.17 -18.16
N ALA A 175 -10.40 -1.07 -18.46
CA ALA A 175 -11.26 -2.11 -18.99
C ALA A 175 -12.39 -2.47 -18.02
N LEU A 176 -12.11 -2.59 -16.72
CA LEU A 176 -13.13 -2.84 -15.70
C LEU A 176 -14.16 -1.70 -15.64
N ASN A 177 -13.69 -0.45 -15.73
CA ASN A 177 -14.57 0.72 -15.71
C ASN A 177 -15.42 0.81 -16.99
N MET A 178 -14.84 0.54 -18.17
CA MET A 178 -15.57 0.51 -19.44
C MET A 178 -16.66 -0.57 -19.44
N VAL A 179 -16.36 -1.79 -19.01
CA VAL A 179 -17.36 -2.87 -18.92
C VAL A 179 -18.50 -2.49 -17.97
N LYS A 180 -18.19 -1.84 -16.85
CA LYS A 180 -19.21 -1.35 -15.91
C LYS A 180 -20.07 -0.25 -16.53
N THR A 181 -19.48 0.72 -17.22
CA THR A 181 -20.22 1.79 -17.91
C THR A 181 -21.14 1.22 -18.99
N VAL A 182 -20.64 0.30 -19.82
CA VAL A 182 -21.45 -0.36 -20.86
C VAL A 182 -22.57 -1.18 -20.25
N ARG A 183 -22.32 -1.92 -19.16
CA ARG A 183 -23.36 -2.67 -18.45
C ARG A 183 -24.41 -1.75 -17.84
N HIS A 184 -24.01 -0.63 -17.26
CA HIS A 184 -24.92 0.35 -16.68
C HIS A 184 -25.79 1.01 -17.76
N MET A 185 -25.18 1.34 -18.91
CA MET A 185 -25.90 1.89 -20.07
C MET A 185 -26.85 0.87 -20.71
N HIS A 186 -26.45 -0.41 -20.78
CA HIS A 186 -27.32 -1.49 -21.25
C HIS A 186 -28.54 -1.68 -20.32
N LEU A 187 -28.31 -1.70 -19.01
CA LEU A 187 -29.41 -1.78 -18.03
C LEU A 187 -30.32 -0.54 -18.12
N TYR A 188 -29.75 0.65 -18.28
CA TYR A 188 -30.51 1.89 -18.46
C TYR A 188 -31.40 1.83 -19.71
N LEU A 189 -30.89 1.37 -20.85
CA LEU A 189 -31.64 1.22 -22.11
C LEU A 189 -32.69 0.11 -22.05
N GLN A 190 -32.49 -0.93 -21.24
CA GLN A 190 -33.51 -1.97 -21.02
C GLN A 190 -34.69 -1.46 -20.18
N HIS A 191 -34.46 -0.52 -19.27
CA HIS A 191 -35.49 0.00 -18.35
C HIS A 191 -36.05 1.37 -18.77
N ASN A 192 -35.51 1.99 -19.83
CA ASN A 192 -36.00 3.24 -20.42
C ASN A 192 -36.20 3.10 -21.95
N PRO A 193 -37.31 2.50 -22.41
CA PRO A 193 -37.56 2.24 -23.83
C PRO A 193 -37.74 3.49 -24.69
N LEU A 194 -37.91 4.68 -24.08
CA LEU A 194 -38.01 5.97 -24.78
C LEU A 194 -36.64 6.59 -25.13
N ALA A 195 -35.53 5.97 -24.74
CA ALA A 195 -34.17 6.48 -24.96
C ALA A 195 -33.49 5.92 -26.23
N ARG A 196 -34.24 5.26 -27.13
CA ARG A 196 -33.75 4.74 -28.42
C ARG A 196 -33.99 5.71 -29.56
#